data_AF-A0A9D1KL26-F1
#
_entry.id   AF-A0A9D1KL26-F1
#
_cell.length_a   1.000
_cell.length_b   1.000
_cell.length_c   1.000
_cell.angle_alpha   90.00
_cell.angle_beta   90.00
_cell.angle_gamma   90.00
#
_symmetry.space_group_name_H-M   'P 1'
#
loop_
_entity.id
_entity.type
_entity.pdbx_description
1 polymer ?
#
loop_
_entity_poly.entity_id
_entity_poly.type
_entity_poly.pdbx_seq_one_letter_code
_entity_poly.pdbx_strand_id
1 'polypeptide(L)'
;MLGALGVVFGDIGTSPLYSLQTVFSTHHNAVAPTEADVLGVISMVLWCLITIVTVSYIGLIMRADNQGEGGILALTALILRKLDPRRRREIAVALVLGVVGAGLFYGDSVITPAISVLSAFEGIEVTGSVPNEVILPGAVVVLTVLFAVQRWGTGRIGGAFGPVMVLWFVTLAAMGLPQIIAHPGVLRAVSPHYALAFMLDRPLVAFIAMGAVVLTITGAEALYADMGHFGRRPIFLAWT
;
A
#
# COMPACT_ATOMS: atom_id res chain seq x y z
N MET A 1 -17.10 -9.82 -2.74
CA MET A 1 -15.72 -10.35 -2.60
C MET A 1 -14.82 -9.86 -3.73
N LEU A 2 -15.10 -10.14 -5.02
CA LEU A 2 -14.26 -9.67 -6.13
C LEU A 2 -14.06 -8.14 -6.21
N GLY A 3 -15.10 -7.34 -5.91
CA GLY A 3 -14.97 -5.88 -5.82
C GLY A 3 -14.07 -5.42 -4.68
N ALA A 4 -14.14 -6.06 -3.50
CA ALA A 4 -13.25 -5.78 -2.39
C ALA A 4 -11.80 -6.17 -2.74
N LEU A 5 -11.60 -7.32 -3.39
CA LEU A 5 -10.30 -7.76 -3.93
C LEU A 5 -9.71 -6.75 -4.92
N GLY A 6 -10.52 -6.23 -5.84
CA GLY A 6 -10.06 -5.28 -6.85
C GLY A 6 -9.74 -3.90 -6.31
N VAL A 7 -10.66 -3.33 -5.54
CA VAL A 7 -10.57 -1.93 -5.08
C VAL A 7 -9.64 -1.80 -3.90
N VAL A 8 -9.68 -2.75 -2.96
CA VAL A 8 -9.00 -2.61 -1.68
C VAL A 8 -7.59 -3.22 -1.69
N PHE A 9 -7.37 -4.27 -2.47
CA PHE A 9 -6.05 -4.94 -2.56
C PHE A 9 -5.25 -4.51 -3.79
N GLY A 10 -5.80 -3.64 -4.64
CA GLY A 10 -5.07 -3.03 -5.76
C GLY A 10 -3.84 -2.28 -5.30
N ASP A 11 -4.03 -1.44 -4.30
CA ASP A 11 -2.99 -0.56 -3.79
C ASP A 11 -1.93 -1.33 -2.99
N ILE A 12 -2.38 -2.16 -2.02
CA ILE A 12 -1.47 -2.97 -1.20
C ILE A 12 -0.77 -4.06 -2.02
N GLY A 13 -1.43 -4.61 -3.05
CA GLY A 13 -0.92 -5.73 -3.84
C GLY A 13 0.16 -5.35 -4.85
N THR A 14 0.23 -4.09 -5.26
CA THR A 14 1.24 -3.59 -6.20
C THR A 14 2.42 -2.95 -5.48
N SER A 15 2.19 -2.43 -4.27
CA SER A 15 3.16 -1.66 -3.50
C SER A 15 4.49 -2.34 -3.14
N PRO A 16 4.52 -3.65 -2.83
CA PRO A 16 5.78 -4.35 -2.61
C PRO A 16 6.75 -4.32 -3.78
N LEU A 17 6.29 -4.28 -5.04
CA LEU A 17 7.18 -4.34 -6.19
C LEU A 17 8.03 -3.07 -6.34
N TYR A 18 7.39 -1.90 -6.33
CA TYR A 18 8.14 -0.65 -6.45
C TYR A 18 8.90 -0.31 -5.15
N SER A 19 8.40 -0.74 -3.99
CA SER A 19 9.13 -0.62 -2.72
C SER A 19 10.44 -1.41 -2.74
N LEU A 20 10.41 -2.68 -3.18
CA LEU A 20 11.62 -3.50 -3.29
C LEU A 20 12.60 -2.90 -4.31
N GLN A 21 12.10 -2.46 -5.47
CA GLN A 21 12.92 -1.75 -6.46
C GLN A 21 13.58 -0.51 -5.85
N THR A 22 12.84 0.29 -5.08
CA THR A 22 13.35 1.47 -4.39
C THR A 22 14.41 1.11 -3.36
N VAL A 23 14.20 0.09 -2.52
CA VAL A 23 15.18 -0.33 -1.50
C VAL A 23 16.53 -0.69 -2.13
N PHE A 24 16.52 -1.45 -3.24
CA PHE A 24 17.74 -1.93 -3.87
C PHE A 24 18.38 -0.93 -4.85
N SER A 25 17.66 0.11 -5.29
CA SER A 25 18.19 1.14 -6.20
C SER A 25 18.62 2.43 -5.49
N THR A 26 18.12 2.68 -4.28
CA THR A 26 18.37 3.95 -3.57
C THR A 26 19.77 4.00 -2.96
N HIS A 27 20.38 5.20 -2.93
CA HIS A 27 21.67 5.47 -2.27
C HIS A 27 22.86 4.62 -2.78
N HIS A 28 23.12 4.58 -4.09
CA HIS A 28 24.30 3.94 -4.68
C HIS A 28 24.47 2.46 -4.27
N ASN A 29 23.38 1.68 -4.23
CA ASN A 29 23.39 0.27 -3.78
C ASN A 29 23.89 0.10 -2.33
N ALA A 30 23.54 1.02 -1.43
CA ALA A 30 23.86 0.91 0.00
C ALA A 30 23.35 -0.42 0.62
N VAL A 31 22.26 -0.96 0.06
CA VAL A 31 21.84 -2.35 0.26
C VAL A 31 22.39 -3.17 -0.90
N ALA A 32 23.46 -3.92 -0.66
CA ALA A 32 23.95 -4.87 -1.64
C ALA A 32 22.96 -6.05 -1.75
N PRO A 33 22.73 -6.64 -2.94
CA PRO A 33 21.86 -7.80 -3.11
C PRO A 33 22.56 -9.09 -2.63
N THR A 34 23.04 -9.08 -1.38
CA THR A 34 23.56 -10.25 -0.67
C THR A 34 22.39 -11.06 -0.10
N GLU A 35 22.57 -12.37 0.08
CA GLU A 35 21.52 -13.24 0.63
C GLU A 35 20.99 -12.71 1.98
N ALA A 36 21.87 -12.25 2.86
CA ALA A 36 21.50 -11.71 4.16
C ALA A 36 20.64 -10.45 4.06
N ASP A 37 21.00 -9.52 3.17
CA ASP A 37 20.26 -8.27 2.96
C ASP A 37 18.91 -8.51 2.31
N VAL A 38 18.85 -9.41 1.32
CA VAL A 38 17.61 -9.80 0.67
C VAL A 38 16.64 -10.43 1.68
N LEU A 39 17.13 -11.37 2.51
CA LEU A 39 16.31 -11.97 3.57
C LEU A 39 15.86 -10.94 4.60
N GLY A 40 16.73 -10.00 4.98
CA GLY A 40 16.42 -8.92 5.92
C GLY A 40 15.33 -7.98 5.40
N VAL A 41 15.45 -7.52 4.16
CA VAL A 41 14.48 -6.61 3.53
C VAL A 41 13.13 -7.32 3.30
N ILE A 42 13.13 -8.55 2.78
CA ILE A 42 11.88 -9.32 2.58
C ILE A 42 11.18 -9.55 3.93
N SER A 43 11.95 -9.90 4.97
CA SER A 43 11.42 -10.06 6.32
C SER A 43 10.81 -8.76 6.83
N MET A 44 11.47 -7.62 6.61
CA MET A 44 10.97 -6.32 7.02
C MET A 44 9.65 -5.96 6.34
N VAL A 45 9.56 -6.16 5.01
CA VAL A 45 8.31 -5.96 4.25
C VAL A 45 7.19 -6.84 4.79
N LEU A 46 7.46 -8.13 4.96
CA LEU A 46 6.46 -9.10 5.45
C LEU A 46 5.95 -8.73 6.85
N TRP A 47 6.85 -8.41 7.77
CA TRP A 47 6.47 -8.03 9.13
C TRP A 47 5.85 -6.63 9.23
N CYS A 48 6.20 -5.72 8.33
CA CYS A 48 5.52 -4.44 8.17
C CYS A 48 4.05 -4.66 7.77
N LEU A 49 3.79 -5.46 6.73
CA LEU A 49 2.43 -5.81 6.29
C LEU A 49 1.65 -6.53 7.40
N ILE A 50 2.24 -7.50 8.09
CA ILE A 50 1.57 -8.20 9.20
C ILE A 50 1.23 -7.22 10.33
N THR A 51 2.20 -6.42 10.79
CA THR A 51 2.01 -5.56 11.97
C THR A 51 1.09 -4.38 11.67
N ILE A 52 1.27 -3.73 10.53
CA ILE A 52 0.50 -2.54 10.20
C ILE A 52 -0.85 -2.95 9.61
N VAL A 53 -0.88 -3.74 8.54
CA VAL A 53 -2.15 -4.06 7.86
C VAL A 53 -3.00 -5.02 8.70
N THR A 54 -2.41 -6.12 9.17
CA THR A 54 -3.19 -7.16 9.89
C THR A 54 -3.49 -6.74 11.32
N VAL A 55 -2.48 -6.40 12.12
CA VAL A 55 -2.67 -6.12 13.55
C VAL A 55 -3.26 -4.73 13.76
N SER A 56 -2.70 -3.70 13.13
CA SER A 56 -3.11 -2.31 13.40
C SER A 56 -4.40 -1.94 12.65
N TYR A 57 -4.45 -2.12 11.33
CA TYR A 57 -5.61 -1.73 10.54
C TYR A 57 -6.79 -2.66 10.75
N ILE A 58 -6.65 -3.93 10.38
CA ILE A 58 -7.73 -4.91 10.46
C ILE A 58 -8.08 -5.24 11.92
N GLY A 59 -7.07 -5.42 12.77
CA GLY A 59 -7.25 -5.79 14.17
C GLY A 59 -7.80 -4.67 15.05
N LEU A 60 -7.38 -3.42 14.85
CA LEU A 60 -7.70 -2.29 15.74
C LEU A 60 -8.50 -1.18 15.03
N ILE A 61 -7.96 -0.56 14.00
CA ILE A 61 -8.52 0.67 13.38
C ILE A 61 -9.90 0.41 12.78
N MET A 62 -10.11 -0.72 12.09
CA MET A 62 -11.41 -1.11 11.54
C MET A 62 -12.47 -1.41 12.60
N ARG A 63 -12.16 -1.38 13.91
CA ARG A 63 -13.16 -1.44 14.98
C ARG A 63 -13.69 -0.05 15.35
N ALA A 64 -13.02 1.01 14.93
CA ALA A 64 -13.39 2.39 15.20
C ALA A 64 -14.30 2.95 14.10
N ASP A 65 -15.36 2.22 13.73
CA ASP A 65 -16.30 2.69 12.72
C ASP A 65 -17.30 3.72 13.26
N ASN A 66 -17.80 4.57 12.37
CA ASN A 66 -18.91 5.48 12.66
C ASN A 66 -20.13 5.06 11.82
N GLN A 67 -20.99 4.22 12.41
CA GLN A 67 -22.18 3.68 11.73
C GLN A 67 -21.83 2.82 10.50
N GLY A 68 -20.76 2.03 10.58
CA GLY A 68 -20.26 1.22 9.47
C GLY A 68 -19.28 1.94 8.52
N GLU A 69 -19.18 3.26 8.60
CA GLU A 69 -18.23 4.07 7.83
C GLU A 69 -16.85 4.13 8.51
N GLY A 70 -15.79 4.08 7.72
CA GLY A 70 -14.41 4.26 8.17
C GLY A 70 -13.73 5.42 7.45
N GLY A 71 -12.42 5.56 7.64
CA GLY A 71 -11.64 6.69 7.14
C GLY A 71 -11.50 7.85 8.14
N ILE A 72 -10.65 8.82 7.79
CA ILE A 72 -10.23 9.91 8.69
C ILE A 72 -11.40 10.82 9.06
N LEU A 73 -12.28 11.12 8.10
CA LEU A 73 -13.46 11.96 8.34
C LEU A 73 -14.47 11.26 9.25
N ALA A 74 -14.72 9.96 9.03
CA ALA A 74 -15.59 9.15 9.88
C ALA A 74 -15.02 9.04 11.30
N LEU A 75 -13.71 8.85 11.44
CA LEU A 75 -13.03 8.80 12.74
C LEU A 75 -13.11 10.14 13.48
N THR A 76 -12.91 11.25 12.75
CA THR A 76 -13.03 12.60 13.33
C THR A 76 -14.46 12.85 13.80
N ALA A 77 -15.47 12.49 13.00
CA ALA A 77 -16.87 12.58 13.41
C ALA A 77 -17.18 11.71 14.64
N LEU A 78 -16.64 10.49 14.72
CA LEU A 78 -16.80 9.61 15.87
C LEU A 78 -16.20 10.21 17.15
N ILE A 79 -14.99 10.78 17.06
CA ILE A 79 -14.33 11.44 18.19
C ILE A 79 -15.16 12.62 18.66
N LEU A 80 -15.59 13.49 17.75
CA LEU A 80 -16.38 14.68 18.08
C LEU A 80 -17.72 14.33 18.76
N ARG A 81 -18.35 13.22 18.40
CA ARG A 81 -19.57 12.72 19.06
C ARG A 81 -19.34 12.20 20.47
N LYS A 82 -18.14 11.72 20.79
CA LYS A 82 -17.78 11.16 22.11
C LYS A 82 -17.22 12.20 23.07
N LEU A 83 -16.74 13.34 22.57
CA LEU A 83 -16.21 14.42 23.40
C LEU A 83 -17.33 15.20 24.09
N ASP A 84 -17.08 15.64 25.32
CA ASP A 84 -17.99 16.52 26.05
C ASP A 84 -18.02 17.91 25.38
N PRO A 85 -19.20 18.43 24.99
CA PRO A 85 -19.36 19.76 24.39
C PRO A 85 -18.74 20.92 25.20
N ARG A 86 -18.56 20.74 26.51
CA ARG A 86 -17.93 21.73 27.40
C ARG A 86 -16.42 21.79 27.22
N ARG A 87 -15.78 20.73 26.70
CA ARG A 87 -14.33 20.63 26.48
C ARG A 87 -13.92 21.21 25.12
N ARG A 88 -14.16 22.50 24.93
CA ARG A 88 -13.89 23.21 23.65
C ARG A 88 -12.47 23.01 23.11
N ARG A 89 -11.47 22.92 24.00
CA ARG A 89 -10.06 22.69 23.59
C ARG A 89 -9.86 21.32 22.95
N GLU A 90 -10.46 20.27 23.51
CA GLU A 90 -10.33 18.90 22.96
C GLU A 90 -11.04 18.79 21.61
N ILE A 91 -12.21 19.42 21.48
CA ILE A 91 -12.94 19.52 20.22
C ILE A 91 -12.10 20.24 19.16
N ALA A 92 -11.48 21.37 19.52
CA ALA A 92 -10.62 22.12 18.61
C ALA A 92 -9.40 21.29 18.17
N VAL A 93 -8.75 20.58 19.10
CA VAL A 93 -7.62 19.69 18.78
C VAL A 93 -8.06 18.55 17.86
N ALA A 94 -9.19 17.90 18.14
CA ALA A 94 -9.73 16.83 17.30
C ALA A 94 -10.06 17.32 15.88
N LEU A 95 -10.63 18.52 15.74
CA LEU A 95 -10.88 19.15 14.44
C LEU A 95 -9.59 19.45 13.68
N VAL A 96 -8.59 20.04 14.34
CA VAL A 96 -7.30 20.33 13.71
C VAL A 96 -6.63 19.04 13.23
N LEU A 97 -6.59 18.01 14.07
CA LEU A 97 -6.05 16.70 13.69
C LEU A 97 -6.83 16.07 12.52
N GLY A 98 -8.15 16.19 12.53
CA GLY A 98 -9.00 15.71 11.43
C GLY A 98 -8.74 16.44 10.12
N VAL A 99 -8.59 17.76 10.15
CA VAL A 99 -8.26 18.58 8.96
C VAL A 99 -6.88 18.25 8.43
N VAL A 100 -5.87 18.13 9.31
CA VAL A 100 -4.51 17.72 8.92
C VAL A 100 -4.53 16.33 8.29
N GLY A 101 -5.21 15.37 8.92
CA GLY A 101 -5.34 14.01 8.38
C GLY A 101 -6.05 13.99 7.02
N ALA A 102 -7.15 14.73 6.86
CA ALA A 102 -7.85 14.84 5.58
C ALA A 102 -6.98 15.48 4.49
N GLY A 103 -6.16 16.48 4.84
CA GLY A 103 -5.19 17.09 3.92
C GLY A 103 -4.09 16.12 3.49
N LEU A 104 -3.56 15.32 4.42
CA LEU A 104 -2.58 14.28 4.12
C LEU A 104 -3.17 13.19 3.20
N PHE A 105 -4.39 12.74 3.50
CA PHE A 105 -5.11 11.77 2.67
C PHE A 105 -5.42 12.30 1.26
N TYR A 106 -5.75 13.58 1.14
CA TYR A 106 -5.94 14.23 -0.16
C TYR A 106 -4.63 14.31 -0.95
N GLY A 107 -3.52 14.62 -0.29
CA GLY A 107 -2.19 14.60 -0.89
C GLY A 107 -1.84 13.21 -1.44
N ASP A 108 -2.06 12.18 -0.63
CA ASP A 108 -1.83 10.78 -1.00
C ASP A 108 -2.69 10.37 -2.21
N SER A 109 -3.99 10.73 -2.21
CA SER A 109 -4.93 10.47 -3.31
C SER A 109 -4.48 11.07 -4.66
N VAL A 110 -3.65 12.12 -4.65
CA VAL A 110 -3.10 12.75 -5.86
C VAL A 110 -1.77 12.11 -6.27
N ILE A 111 -0.94 11.71 -5.30
CA ILE A 111 0.41 11.18 -5.55
C ILE A 111 0.36 9.71 -6.01
N THR A 112 -0.46 8.87 -5.36
CA THR A 112 -0.46 7.41 -5.58
C THR A 112 -0.75 6.99 -7.02
N PRO A 113 -1.75 7.57 -7.74
CA PRO A 113 -1.96 7.25 -9.15
C PRO A 113 -0.77 7.63 -10.04
N ALA A 114 -0.11 8.75 -9.73
CA ALA A 114 1.03 9.23 -10.50
C ALA A 114 2.25 8.32 -10.31
N ILE A 115 2.61 7.99 -9.08
CA ILE A 115 3.73 7.09 -8.78
C ILE A 115 3.46 5.69 -9.36
N SER A 116 2.26 5.13 -9.15
CA SER A 116 1.94 3.78 -9.63
C SER A 116 2.06 3.66 -11.16
N VAL A 117 1.57 4.64 -11.91
CA VAL A 117 1.67 4.62 -13.38
C VAL A 117 3.11 4.85 -13.83
N LEU A 118 3.84 5.79 -13.22
CA LEU A 118 5.25 6.02 -13.55
C LEU A 118 6.10 4.77 -13.28
N SER A 119 5.95 4.14 -12.12
CA SER A 119 6.67 2.90 -11.78
C SER A 119 6.33 1.74 -12.73
N ALA A 120 5.10 1.67 -13.25
CA ALA A 120 4.75 0.70 -14.28
C ALA A 120 5.51 0.93 -15.60
N PHE A 121 5.70 2.19 -16.00
CA PHE A 121 6.51 2.54 -17.18
C PHE A 121 8.01 2.34 -16.94
N GLU A 122 8.54 2.69 -15.76
CA GLU A 122 9.93 2.41 -15.38
C GLU A 122 10.22 0.91 -15.37
N GLY A 123 9.24 0.07 -14.97
CA GLY A 123 9.35 -1.38 -15.09
C GLY A 123 9.54 -1.87 -16.52
N ILE A 124 8.97 -1.18 -17.51
CA ILE A 124 9.14 -1.47 -18.95
C ILE A 124 10.50 -0.94 -19.47
N GLU A 125 11.05 0.11 -18.88
CA GLU A 125 12.40 0.59 -19.22
C GLU A 125 13.45 -0.50 -18.99
N VAL A 126 13.28 -1.33 -17.95
CA VAL A 126 14.20 -2.44 -17.62
C VAL A 126 14.35 -3.44 -18.78
N THR A 127 13.32 -3.61 -19.63
CA THR A 127 13.40 -4.49 -20.81
C THR A 127 14.09 -3.83 -22.01
N GLY A 128 14.48 -2.55 -21.92
CA GLY A 128 15.17 -1.78 -22.96
C GLY A 128 14.30 -1.43 -24.18
N SER A 129 12.99 -1.66 -24.09
CA SER A 129 12.05 -1.60 -25.21
C SER A 129 11.37 -0.25 -25.41
N VAL A 130 11.44 0.65 -24.43
CA VAL A 130 10.76 1.97 -24.47
C VAL A 130 11.79 3.07 -24.19
N PRO A 131 11.93 4.09 -25.07
CA PRO A 131 12.82 5.23 -24.80
C PRO A 131 12.36 6.03 -23.58
N ASN A 132 13.30 6.54 -22.79
CA ASN A 132 13.02 7.32 -21.57
C ASN A 132 12.19 8.57 -21.84
N GLU A 133 12.32 9.14 -23.04
CA GLU A 133 11.54 10.29 -23.50
C GLU A 133 10.03 10.00 -23.60
N VAL A 134 9.62 8.73 -23.68
CA VAL A 134 8.22 8.29 -23.84
C VAL A 134 7.55 7.98 -22.49
N ILE A 135 8.32 7.75 -21.42
CA ILE A 135 7.82 7.37 -20.10
C ILE A 135 6.83 8.42 -19.55
N LEU A 136 7.28 9.68 -19.46
CA LEU A 136 6.46 10.76 -18.90
C LEU A 136 5.22 11.07 -19.77
N PRO A 137 5.32 11.27 -21.10
CA PRO A 137 4.14 11.46 -21.95
C PRO A 137 3.18 10.27 -21.91
N GLY A 138 3.71 9.04 -21.89
CA GLY A 138 2.90 7.82 -21.79
C GLY A 138 2.10 7.76 -20.50
N ALA A 139 2.72 8.06 -19.36
CA ALA A 139 2.05 8.14 -18.06
C ALA A 139 0.91 9.18 -18.07
N VAL A 140 1.16 10.38 -18.62
CA VAL A 140 0.14 11.44 -18.74
C VAL A 140 -1.04 10.98 -19.60
N VAL A 141 -0.78 10.30 -20.72
CA VAL A 141 -1.84 9.76 -21.59
C VAL A 141 -2.67 8.72 -20.85
N VAL A 142 -2.01 7.76 -20.17
CA VAL A 142 -2.70 6.71 -19.40
C VAL A 142 -3.56 7.31 -18.31
N LEU A 143 -3.03 8.23 -17.50
CA LEU A 143 -3.78 8.94 -16.45
C LEU A 143 -4.97 9.70 -17.05
N THR A 144 -4.76 10.44 -18.13
CA THR A 144 -5.81 11.20 -18.81
C THR A 144 -6.94 10.28 -19.28
N VAL A 145 -6.62 9.14 -19.88
CA VAL A 145 -7.61 8.15 -20.32
C VAL A 145 -8.34 7.53 -19.13
N LEU A 146 -7.62 7.11 -18.09
CA LEU A 146 -8.21 6.54 -16.88
C LEU A 146 -9.22 7.50 -16.23
N PHE A 147 -8.82 8.77 -16.00
CA PHE A 147 -9.71 9.78 -15.45
C PHE A 147 -10.85 10.16 -16.41
N ALA A 148 -10.60 10.21 -17.72
CA ALA A 148 -11.65 10.47 -18.70
C ALA A 148 -12.72 9.37 -18.70
N VAL A 149 -12.35 8.11 -18.46
CA VAL A 149 -13.29 6.99 -18.38
C VAL A 149 -14.12 7.04 -17.08
N GLN A 150 -13.56 7.56 -15.98
CA GLN A 150 -14.26 7.70 -14.70
C GLN A 150 -15.54 8.55 -14.74
N ARG A 151 -15.69 9.43 -15.73
CA ARG A 151 -16.93 10.21 -15.94
C ARG A 151 -18.19 9.36 -16.15
N TRP A 152 -18.03 8.10 -16.56
CA TRP A 152 -19.16 7.17 -16.79
C TRP A 152 -19.57 6.39 -15.52
N GLY A 153 -19.00 6.73 -14.37
CA GLY A 153 -19.35 6.19 -13.06
C GLY A 153 -18.27 5.27 -12.49
N THR A 154 -17.78 5.62 -11.31
CA THR A 154 -16.74 4.86 -10.58
C THR A 154 -17.19 3.44 -10.24
N GLY A 155 -18.48 3.21 -9.98
CA GLY A 155 -19.02 1.88 -9.66
C GLY A 155 -18.93 0.87 -10.81
N ARG A 156 -19.14 1.29 -12.08
CA ARG A 156 -19.02 0.40 -13.25
C ARG A 156 -17.58 0.00 -13.52
N ILE A 157 -16.66 0.95 -13.36
CA ILE A 157 -15.22 0.72 -13.58
C ILE A 157 -14.64 -0.09 -12.43
N GLY A 158 -15.07 0.19 -11.19
CA GLY A 158 -14.76 -0.58 -9.98
C GLY A 158 -15.01 -2.07 -10.13
N GLY A 159 -16.05 -2.46 -10.88
CA GLY A 159 -16.35 -3.85 -11.20
C GLY A 159 -15.29 -4.56 -12.06
N ALA A 160 -14.57 -3.83 -12.92
CA ALA A 160 -13.52 -4.37 -13.78
C ALA A 160 -12.17 -4.53 -13.05
N PHE A 161 -11.92 -3.76 -11.99
CA PHE A 161 -10.68 -3.85 -11.21
C PHE A 161 -10.51 -5.21 -10.52
N GLY A 162 -11.60 -5.84 -10.06
CA GLY A 162 -11.57 -7.17 -9.43
C GLY A 162 -10.91 -8.24 -10.30
N PRO A 163 -11.43 -8.52 -11.51
CA PRO A 163 -10.82 -9.46 -12.44
C PRO A 163 -9.38 -9.12 -12.82
N VAL A 164 -9.06 -7.84 -13.02
CA VAL A 164 -7.70 -7.39 -13.33
C VAL A 164 -6.74 -7.71 -12.18
N MET A 165 -7.15 -7.47 -10.93
CA MET A 165 -6.33 -7.80 -9.76
C MET A 165 -6.16 -9.30 -9.56
N VAL A 166 -7.18 -10.10 -9.85
CA VAL A 166 -7.03 -11.57 -9.83
C VAL A 166 -6.01 -12.01 -10.87
N LEU A 167 -6.11 -11.51 -12.11
CA LEU A 167 -5.14 -11.81 -13.16
C LEU A 167 -3.72 -11.39 -12.76
N TRP A 168 -3.58 -10.22 -12.14
CA TRP A 168 -2.32 -9.71 -11.61
C TRP A 168 -1.71 -10.66 -10.58
N PHE A 169 -2.44 -11.03 -9.53
CA PHE A 169 -1.93 -11.95 -8.50
C PHE A 169 -1.64 -13.35 -9.04
N VAL A 170 -2.46 -13.85 -9.97
CA VAL A 170 -2.19 -15.13 -10.66
C VAL A 170 -0.89 -15.05 -11.46
N THR A 171 -0.63 -13.93 -12.14
CA THR A 171 0.62 -13.71 -12.88
C THR A 171 1.82 -13.68 -11.94
N LEU A 172 1.73 -12.95 -10.83
CA LEU A 172 2.77 -12.94 -9.79
C LEU A 172 3.02 -14.33 -9.21
N ALA A 173 1.97 -15.09 -8.92
CA ALA A 173 2.10 -16.47 -8.43
C ALA A 173 2.76 -17.37 -9.47
N ALA A 174 2.36 -17.27 -10.75
CA ALA A 174 2.91 -18.08 -11.83
C ALA A 174 4.41 -17.79 -12.07
N MET A 175 4.83 -16.53 -11.93
CA MET A 175 6.23 -16.13 -12.09
C MET A 175 7.07 -16.35 -10.83
N GLY A 176 6.49 -16.14 -9.64
CA GLY A 176 7.19 -16.24 -8.37
C GLY A 176 7.34 -17.66 -7.84
N LEU A 177 6.35 -18.53 -8.05
CA LEU A 177 6.37 -19.90 -7.50
C LEU A 177 7.56 -20.75 -8.00
N PRO A 178 7.92 -20.74 -9.30
CA PRO A 178 9.14 -21.43 -9.77
C PRO A 178 10.41 -20.94 -9.08
N GLN A 179 10.50 -19.63 -8.79
CA GLN A 179 11.67 -19.03 -8.12
C GLN A 179 11.75 -19.45 -6.65
N ILE A 180 10.60 -19.52 -5.95
CA ILE A 180 10.54 -20.01 -4.57
C ILE A 180 10.95 -21.49 -4.51
N ILE A 181 10.53 -22.31 -5.48
CA ILE A 181 10.89 -23.73 -5.56
C ILE A 181 12.40 -23.89 -5.81
N ALA A 182 12.97 -23.09 -6.72
CA ALA A 182 14.41 -23.13 -7.00
C ALA A 182 15.26 -22.61 -5.83
N HIS A 183 14.76 -21.63 -5.07
CA HIS A 183 15.46 -20.99 -3.96
C HIS A 183 14.64 -21.01 -2.67
N PRO A 184 14.45 -22.20 -2.04
CA PRO A 184 13.60 -22.33 -0.86
C PRO A 184 14.15 -21.56 0.37
N GLY A 185 15.42 -21.16 0.33
CA GLY A 185 16.03 -20.30 1.35
C GLY A 185 15.30 -18.99 1.58
N VAL A 186 14.58 -18.47 0.57
CA VAL A 186 13.79 -17.23 0.70
C VAL A 186 12.70 -17.33 1.78
N LEU A 187 12.18 -18.52 2.03
CA LEU A 187 11.15 -18.75 3.05
C LEU A 187 11.64 -18.47 4.48
N ARG A 188 12.97 -18.45 4.69
CA ARG A 188 13.54 -18.05 5.98
C ARG A 188 13.21 -16.60 6.34
N ALA A 189 12.98 -15.74 5.35
CA ALA A 189 12.59 -14.34 5.55
C ALA A 189 11.25 -14.19 6.30
N VAL A 190 10.41 -15.23 6.36
CA VAL A 190 9.19 -15.22 7.19
C VAL A 190 9.53 -15.02 8.68
N SER A 191 10.71 -15.45 9.14
CA SER A 191 11.14 -15.19 10.52
C SER A 191 11.48 -13.70 10.73
N PRO A 192 10.93 -13.04 11.77
CA PRO A 192 11.21 -11.63 12.06
C PRO A 192 12.67 -11.40 12.47
N HIS A 193 13.38 -12.47 12.81
CA HIS A 193 14.79 -12.42 13.17
C HIS A 193 15.64 -11.79 12.07
N TYR A 194 15.33 -12.02 10.79
CA TYR A 194 16.09 -11.44 9.68
C TYR A 194 15.91 -9.93 9.58
N ALA A 195 14.69 -9.42 9.75
CA ALA A 195 14.45 -7.98 9.81
C ALA A 195 15.19 -7.35 10.99
N LEU A 196 15.10 -7.95 12.18
CA LEU A 196 15.76 -7.46 13.38
C LEU A 196 17.29 -7.48 13.25
N ALA A 197 17.86 -8.57 12.73
CA ALA A 197 19.30 -8.69 12.48
C ALA A 197 19.76 -7.59 11.51
N PHE A 198 19.06 -7.41 10.39
CA PHE A 198 19.38 -6.35 9.43
C PHE A 198 19.34 -4.94 10.04
N MET A 199 18.35 -4.67 10.89
CA MET A 199 18.24 -3.39 11.61
C MET A 199 19.35 -3.17 12.63
N LEU A 200 19.77 -4.22 13.34
CA LEU A 200 20.82 -4.14 14.35
C LEU A 200 22.22 -4.06 13.73
N ASP A 201 22.45 -4.80 12.65
CA ASP A 201 23.75 -4.85 11.98
C ASP A 201 24.03 -3.58 11.17
N ARG A 202 23.00 -2.98 10.56
CA ARG A 202 23.12 -1.76 9.74
C ARG A 202 22.03 -0.73 10.03
N PRO A 203 22.04 -0.08 11.20
CA PRO A 203 20.93 0.77 11.64
C PRO A 203 20.62 1.94 10.69
N LEU A 204 21.64 2.60 10.14
CA LEU A 204 21.43 3.72 9.22
C LEU A 204 20.86 3.27 7.88
N VAL A 205 21.39 2.18 7.32
CA VAL A 205 20.91 1.60 6.05
C VAL A 205 19.49 1.06 6.24
N ALA A 206 19.22 0.40 7.35
CA ALA A 206 17.89 -0.11 7.68
C ALA A 206 16.88 1.02 7.89
N PHE A 207 17.27 2.14 8.51
CA PHE A 207 16.40 3.32 8.63
C PHE A 207 16.02 3.89 7.25
N ILE A 208 17.00 3.99 6.35
CA ILE A 208 16.76 4.44 4.97
C ILE A 208 15.86 3.44 4.21
N ALA A 209 16.18 2.13 4.29
CA ALA A 209 15.39 1.07 3.67
C ALA A 209 13.96 1.05 4.19
N MET A 210 13.76 1.32 5.49
CA MET A 210 12.44 1.40 6.10
C MET A 210 11.57 2.50 5.46
N GLY A 211 12.17 3.62 5.04
CA GLY A 211 11.46 4.66 4.29
C GLY A 211 10.82 4.13 3.00
N ALA A 212 11.53 3.24 2.28
CA ALA A 212 10.99 2.57 1.10
C ALA A 212 10.03 1.43 1.49
N VAL A 213 10.30 0.67 2.56
CA VAL A 213 9.40 -0.40 3.05
C VAL A 213 8.06 0.15 3.52
N VAL A 214 8.00 1.37 4.05
CA VAL A 214 6.73 2.05 4.40
C VAL A 214 5.85 2.23 3.17
N LEU A 215 6.40 2.28 1.97
CA LEU A 215 5.57 2.31 0.76
C LEU A 215 4.79 1.01 0.56
N THR A 216 5.19 -0.12 1.14
CA THR A 216 4.42 -1.37 1.02
C THR A 216 3.07 -1.35 1.72
N ILE A 217 2.90 -0.44 2.69
CA ILE A 217 1.69 -0.31 3.49
C ILE A 217 0.81 0.87 3.05
N THR A 218 1.22 1.64 2.04
CA THR A 218 0.31 2.60 1.39
C THR A 218 -0.78 1.81 0.68
N GLY A 219 -2.03 2.20 0.89
CA GLY A 219 -3.21 1.41 0.55
C GLY A 219 -3.91 0.81 1.78
N ALA A 220 -3.27 0.78 2.96
CA ALA A 220 -3.92 0.33 4.18
C ALA A 220 -5.06 1.28 4.61
N GLU A 221 -4.92 2.57 4.34
CA GLU A 221 -5.94 3.58 4.54
C GLU A 221 -7.16 3.37 3.64
N ALA A 222 -6.98 2.81 2.42
CA ALA A 222 -8.09 2.43 1.56
C ALA A 222 -8.95 1.31 2.20
N LEU A 223 -8.33 0.32 2.89
CA LEU A 223 -9.08 -0.68 3.68
C LEU A 223 -10.02 -0.02 4.69
N TYR A 224 -9.55 1.05 5.35
CA TYR A 224 -10.33 1.73 6.36
C TYR A 224 -11.39 2.65 5.75
N ALA A 225 -11.05 3.40 4.70
CA ALA A 225 -11.98 4.30 4.02
C ALA A 225 -13.14 3.55 3.33
N ASP A 226 -12.87 2.39 2.74
CA ASP A 226 -13.86 1.61 1.99
C ASP A 226 -14.76 0.72 2.87
N MET A 227 -14.67 0.86 4.19
CA MET A 227 -15.56 0.18 5.12
C MET A 227 -17.04 0.52 4.86
N GLY A 228 -17.37 1.74 4.43
CA GLY A 228 -18.74 2.12 4.08
C GLY A 228 -19.31 1.36 2.88
N HIS A 229 -18.47 1.06 1.89
CA HIS A 229 -18.88 0.41 0.65
C HIS A 229 -18.95 -1.11 0.76
N PHE A 230 -17.98 -1.74 1.43
CA PHE A 230 -17.88 -3.21 1.50
C PHE A 230 -18.17 -3.79 2.88
N GLY A 231 -18.08 -3.00 3.93
CA GLY A 231 -18.14 -3.47 5.31
C GLY A 231 -16.87 -4.19 5.76
N ARG A 232 -16.71 -4.32 7.08
CA ARG A 232 -15.52 -4.92 7.70
C ARG A 232 -15.29 -6.39 7.32
N ARG A 233 -16.36 -7.20 7.27
CA ARG A 233 -16.25 -8.66 7.09
C ARG A 233 -15.68 -9.05 5.70
N PRO A 234 -16.17 -8.49 4.58
CA PRO A 234 -15.60 -8.81 3.26
C PRO A 234 -14.14 -8.42 3.10
N ILE A 235 -13.72 -7.30 3.72
CA ILE A 235 -12.32 -6.86 3.74
C ILE A 235 -11.46 -7.85 4.53
N PHE A 236 -11.90 -8.24 5.73
CA PHE A 236 -11.20 -9.24 6.56
C PHE A 236 -11.01 -10.58 5.84
N LEU A 237 -12.09 -11.10 5.22
CA LEU A 237 -12.07 -12.38 4.51
C LEU A 237 -11.27 -12.36 3.21
N ALA A 238 -11.04 -11.19 2.62
CA ALA A 238 -10.19 -11.06 1.44
C ALA A 238 -8.70 -10.96 1.81
N TRP A 239 -8.39 -10.53 3.04
CA TRP A 239 -7.02 -10.42 3.56
C TRP A 239 -6.50 -11.70 4.20
N THR A 240 -7.39 -12.49 4.79
CA THR A 240 -7.05 -13.72 5.54
C THR A 240 -7.17 -14.94 4.65
#